data_AF-A0A7W1J5F9-F1
#
_entry.id   AF-A0A7W1J5F9-F1
#
_cell.length_a   1.000
_cell.length_b   1.000
_cell.length_c   1.000
_cell.angle_alpha   90.00
_cell.angle_beta   90.00
_cell.angle_gamma   90.00
#
_symmetry.space_group_name_H-M   'P 1'
#
loop_
_entity.id
_entity.type
_entity.pdbx_description
1 polymer ?
#
loop_
_entity_poly.entity_id
_entity_poly.type
_entity_poly.pdbx_seq_one_letter_code
_entity_poly.pdbx_strand_id
1 'polypeptide(L)'
;MITRITTAFLILNFSFLISLKADEGMWLPLLLKQLNESDMQKNGLKLSAEDIYSINKSCLKDAIVQFNGGCTAEVISDKGLILTNHHCGYGQIQAHSTVQNDLLTNGFWAMNQSQELVNSGITATFIIRMEDVTSKVLAGITDAMSDETRNKKINEAIGIIQKEATAGTHYMALIRPFFYGNEYYMFITETFKDVRLVGAPPSSIGKFGGETDNWMWPRHTGDFSIFRIYANKNNEPTEYAADNVPYKPKYHLTVSLNGIEKNDFTMVYGFPGRTSEYLTSYAVDMIMNQSDPDKVKIRDIR
;
A
#
# COMPACT_ATOMS: atom_id res chain seq x y z
N MET A 1 54.13 -23.33 22.01
CA MET A 1 53.49 -22.02 22.27
C MET A 1 52.63 -21.56 21.08
N ILE A 2 53.07 -21.79 19.84
CA ILE A 2 52.33 -21.44 18.62
C ILE A 2 51.01 -22.24 18.45
N THR A 3 50.99 -23.51 18.85
CA THR A 3 49.81 -24.39 18.73
C THR A 3 48.67 -24.08 19.71
N ARG A 4 48.94 -23.37 20.82
CA ARG A 4 47.89 -22.93 21.77
C ARG A 4 47.28 -21.58 21.39
N ILE A 5 48.00 -20.78 20.60
CA ILE A 5 47.52 -19.47 20.12
C ILE A 5 46.59 -19.66 18.91
N THR A 6 46.83 -20.65 18.06
CA THR A 6 45.95 -20.98 16.92
C THR A 6 44.60 -21.56 17.36
N THR A 7 44.53 -22.32 18.47
CA THR A 7 43.26 -22.81 19.00
C THR A 7 42.42 -21.70 19.64
N ALA A 8 43.06 -20.72 20.30
CA ALA A 8 42.37 -19.56 20.88
C ALA A 8 41.80 -18.62 19.80
N PHE A 9 42.46 -18.48 18.65
CA PHE A 9 41.97 -17.67 17.52
C PHE A 9 40.81 -18.33 16.77
N LEU A 10 40.75 -19.67 16.73
CA LEU A 10 39.64 -20.40 16.13
C LEU A 10 38.37 -20.38 16.99
N ILE A 11 38.51 -20.37 18.32
CA ILE A 11 37.38 -20.33 19.26
C ILE A 11 36.76 -18.93 19.34
N LEU A 12 37.56 -17.87 19.15
CA LEU A 12 37.05 -16.49 19.16
C LEU A 12 36.23 -16.11 17.91
N ASN A 13 36.34 -16.87 16.81
CA ASN A 13 35.56 -16.64 15.59
C ASN A 13 34.17 -17.30 15.62
N PHE A 14 33.87 -18.14 16.62
CA PHE A 14 32.59 -18.88 16.68
C PHE A 14 31.53 -18.25 17.58
N SER A 15 31.83 -17.12 18.25
CA SER A 15 31.00 -16.59 19.34
C SER A 15 30.21 -15.32 19.04
N PHE A 16 30.17 -14.84 17.79
CA PHE A 16 29.32 -13.71 17.41
C PHE A 16 28.60 -13.95 16.07
N LEU A 17 27.96 -15.12 15.94
CA LEU A 17 26.78 -15.21 15.08
C LEU A 17 25.62 -14.58 15.85
N ILE A 18 25.63 -13.25 15.98
CA ILE A 18 24.42 -12.52 16.33
C ILE A 18 23.45 -12.86 15.20
N SER A 19 22.45 -13.69 15.49
CA SER A 19 21.30 -13.81 14.60
C SER A 19 20.64 -12.44 14.60
N LEU A 20 20.98 -11.64 13.59
CA LEU A 20 20.21 -10.46 13.24
C LEU A 20 18.80 -10.97 12.92
N LYS A 21 17.88 -10.76 13.86
CA LYS A 21 16.47 -11.04 13.66
C LYS A 21 15.82 -9.79 13.09
N ALA A 22 15.44 -9.84 11.82
CA ALA A 22 14.52 -8.88 11.25
C ALA A 22 13.10 -9.31 11.63
N ASP A 23 12.66 -8.94 12.84
CA ASP A 23 11.28 -9.20 13.30
C ASP A 23 10.28 -8.24 12.62
N GLU A 24 10.75 -7.10 12.11
CA GLU A 24 9.97 -6.11 11.36
C GLU A 24 10.06 -6.34 9.84
N GLY A 25 8.98 -6.03 9.11
CA GLY A 25 8.98 -6.16 7.65
C GLY A 25 7.64 -5.83 7.00
N MET A 26 7.70 -5.57 5.69
CA MET A 26 6.53 -5.41 4.83
C MET A 26 6.36 -6.68 4.00
N TRP A 27 5.41 -7.52 4.40
CA TRP A 27 5.29 -8.90 3.89
C TRP A 27 4.30 -8.99 2.73
N LEU A 28 4.63 -9.81 1.73
CA LEU A 28 3.69 -10.13 0.66
C LEU A 28 2.54 -11.01 1.21
N PRO A 29 1.26 -10.59 1.09
CA PRO A 29 0.13 -11.34 1.61
C PRO A 29 0.04 -12.79 1.09
N LEU A 30 0.47 -13.01 -0.17
CA LEU A 30 0.57 -14.33 -0.80
C LEU A 30 1.46 -15.32 -0.01
N LEU A 31 2.46 -14.82 0.73
CA LEU A 31 3.47 -15.64 1.41
C LEU A 31 3.22 -15.79 2.91
N LEU A 32 2.17 -15.18 3.46
CA LEU A 32 1.93 -15.16 4.92
C LEU A 32 1.83 -16.55 5.53
N LYS A 33 1.21 -17.50 4.81
CA LYS A 33 1.08 -18.88 5.30
C LYS A 33 2.43 -19.55 5.52
N GLN A 34 3.39 -19.28 4.64
CA GLN A 34 4.73 -19.87 4.68
C GLN A 34 5.65 -19.15 5.66
N LEU A 35 5.53 -17.82 5.78
CA LEU A 35 6.54 -16.99 6.41
C LEU A 35 6.13 -16.38 7.75
N ASN A 36 4.85 -16.05 7.96
CA ASN A 36 4.47 -15.13 9.03
C ASN A 36 3.31 -15.59 9.92
N GLU A 37 2.44 -16.50 9.45
CA GLU A 37 1.20 -16.86 10.16
C GLU A 37 1.45 -17.34 11.58
N SER A 38 2.41 -18.25 11.77
CA SER A 38 2.75 -18.79 13.10
C SER A 38 3.16 -17.68 14.06
N ASP A 39 4.00 -16.75 13.62
CA ASP A 39 4.48 -15.65 14.45
C ASP A 39 3.37 -14.63 14.73
N MET A 40 2.54 -14.30 13.74
CA MET A 40 1.38 -13.43 13.96
C MET A 40 0.40 -14.03 14.97
N GLN A 41 0.11 -15.34 14.88
CA GLN A 41 -0.79 -16.03 15.81
C GLN A 41 -0.21 -16.12 17.22
N LYS A 42 1.10 -16.37 17.33
CA LYS A 42 1.82 -16.32 18.61
C LYS A 42 1.72 -14.94 19.27
N ASN A 43 1.69 -13.87 18.47
CA ASN A 43 1.53 -12.48 18.93
C ASN A 43 0.07 -12.06 19.13
N GLY A 44 -0.89 -12.96 18.99
CA GLY A 44 -2.30 -12.71 19.36
C GLY A 44 -3.28 -12.66 18.19
N LEU A 45 -2.81 -12.71 16.92
CA LEU A 45 -3.71 -12.79 15.78
C LEU A 45 -4.57 -14.06 15.86
N LYS A 46 -5.87 -13.91 15.62
CA LYS A 46 -6.83 -15.04 15.57
C LYS A 46 -7.18 -15.49 14.16
N LEU A 47 -6.83 -14.69 13.16
CA LEU A 47 -7.06 -15.00 11.75
C LEU A 47 -6.00 -15.97 11.22
N SER A 48 -6.39 -16.76 10.24
CA SER A 48 -5.46 -17.52 9.41
C SER A 48 -4.93 -16.66 8.26
N ALA A 49 -3.85 -17.11 7.62
CA ALA A 49 -3.34 -16.47 6.41
C ALA A 49 -4.39 -16.41 5.30
N GLU A 50 -5.27 -17.42 5.19
CA GLU A 50 -6.36 -17.43 4.20
C GLU A 50 -7.48 -16.42 4.49
N ASP A 51 -7.64 -16.00 5.75
CA ASP A 51 -8.58 -14.94 6.10
C ASP A 51 -8.01 -13.55 5.74
N ILE A 52 -6.67 -13.44 5.62
CA ILE A 52 -5.98 -12.22 5.18
C ILE A 52 -5.92 -12.16 3.65
N TYR A 53 -5.48 -13.25 3.01
CA TYR A 53 -5.34 -13.35 1.57
C TYR A 53 -5.75 -14.74 1.06
N SER A 54 -6.73 -14.77 0.15
CA SER A 54 -7.14 -15.98 -0.57
C SER A 54 -7.58 -15.62 -1.99
N ILE A 55 -7.37 -16.55 -2.93
CA ILE A 55 -7.93 -16.46 -4.29
C ILE A 55 -9.25 -17.24 -4.44
N ASN A 56 -9.58 -18.07 -3.44
CA ASN A 56 -10.71 -19.01 -3.50
C ASN A 56 -11.93 -18.55 -2.69
N LYS A 57 -11.72 -17.64 -1.73
CA LYS A 57 -12.78 -17.06 -0.89
C LYS A 57 -12.57 -15.56 -0.69
N SER A 58 -13.66 -14.89 -0.32
CA SER A 58 -13.63 -13.52 0.18
C SER A 58 -12.79 -13.43 1.46
N CYS A 59 -11.93 -12.42 1.55
CA CYS A 59 -10.96 -12.24 2.65
C CYS A 59 -10.61 -10.75 2.85
N LEU A 60 -9.75 -10.43 3.83
CA LEU A 60 -9.40 -9.03 4.13
C LEU A 60 -8.85 -8.26 2.92
N LYS A 61 -8.08 -8.89 2.03
CA LYS A 61 -7.56 -8.23 0.81
C LYS A 61 -8.67 -7.54 0.00
N ASP A 62 -9.88 -8.10 0.01
CA ASP A 62 -11.00 -7.62 -0.80
C ASP A 62 -11.64 -6.34 -0.22
N ALA A 63 -11.22 -5.92 0.98
CA ALA A 63 -11.58 -4.64 1.58
C ALA A 63 -10.43 -3.63 1.58
N ILE A 64 -9.21 -4.00 1.18
CA ILE A 64 -8.06 -3.09 1.16
C ILE A 64 -7.87 -2.52 -0.25
N VAL A 65 -7.82 -1.20 -0.35
CA VAL A 65 -7.92 -0.45 -1.60
C VAL A 65 -6.67 0.41 -1.78
N GLN A 66 -6.05 0.34 -2.96
CA GLN A 66 -5.07 1.34 -3.35
C GLN A 66 -5.84 2.59 -3.81
N PHE A 67 -5.75 3.65 -3.03
CA PHE A 67 -6.46 4.90 -3.26
C PHE A 67 -5.59 5.86 -4.07
N ASN A 68 -6.06 6.19 -5.27
CA ASN A 68 -5.44 7.15 -6.19
C ASN A 68 -3.93 6.92 -6.43
N GLY A 69 -3.50 5.65 -6.42
CA GLY A 69 -2.12 5.23 -6.69
C GLY A 69 -1.07 5.52 -5.61
N GLY A 70 -1.37 6.37 -4.62
CA GLY A 70 -0.39 6.83 -3.62
C GLY A 70 -0.77 6.59 -2.16
N CYS A 71 -2.03 6.24 -1.89
CA CYS A 71 -2.54 6.01 -0.55
C CYS A 71 -3.19 4.62 -0.41
N THR A 72 -3.52 4.26 0.82
CA THR A 72 -4.37 3.11 1.14
C THR A 72 -5.73 3.62 1.63
N ALA A 73 -6.78 2.87 1.32
CA ALA A 73 -8.10 3.03 1.88
C ALA A 73 -8.69 1.65 2.23
N GLU A 74 -9.75 1.63 3.02
CA GLU A 74 -10.43 0.39 3.41
C GLU A 74 -11.94 0.50 3.26
N VAL A 75 -12.57 -0.57 2.76
CA VAL A 75 -14.02 -0.66 2.60
C VAL A 75 -14.65 -1.00 3.96
N ILE A 76 -15.58 -0.16 4.42
CA ILE A 76 -16.20 -0.25 5.75
C ILE A 76 -17.73 -0.43 5.71
N SER A 77 -18.31 -0.67 4.52
CA SER A 77 -19.74 -0.99 4.38
C SER A 77 -20.03 -1.86 3.18
N ASP A 78 -21.22 -2.45 3.14
CA ASP A 78 -21.78 -3.20 2.02
C ASP A 78 -22.17 -2.35 0.80
N LYS A 79 -22.01 -1.02 0.88
CA LYS A 79 -22.29 -0.06 -0.21
C LYS A 79 -21.06 0.77 -0.59
N GLY A 80 -19.89 0.16 -0.54
CA GLY A 80 -18.66 0.70 -1.13
C GLY A 80 -18.11 1.95 -0.45
N LEU A 81 -18.57 2.26 0.78
CA LEU A 81 -17.98 3.32 1.59
C LEU A 81 -16.54 2.93 1.94
N ILE A 82 -15.60 3.83 1.65
CA ILE A 82 -14.19 3.67 1.97
C ILE A 82 -13.71 4.77 2.91
N LEU A 83 -12.84 4.39 3.84
CA LEU A 83 -12.12 5.29 4.74
C LEU A 83 -10.68 5.43 4.26
N THR A 84 -10.14 6.65 4.29
CA THR A 84 -8.73 6.94 4.03
C THR A 84 -8.32 8.17 4.86
N ASN A 85 -7.08 8.62 4.78
CA ASN A 85 -6.64 9.81 5.50
C ASN A 85 -7.21 11.10 4.88
N HIS A 86 -7.35 12.15 5.69
CA HIS A 86 -7.72 13.49 5.23
C HIS A 86 -6.67 14.02 4.24
N HIS A 87 -5.37 13.80 4.52
CA HIS A 87 -4.31 14.22 3.61
C HIS A 87 -4.33 13.45 2.26
N CYS A 88 -4.82 12.21 2.25
CA CYS A 88 -5.01 11.43 1.01
C CYS A 88 -6.17 11.98 0.16
N GLY A 89 -7.25 12.41 0.79
CA GLY A 89 -8.39 13.06 0.13
C GLY A 89 -8.20 14.56 -0.13
N TYR A 90 -7.10 15.16 0.35
CA TYR A 90 -6.92 16.62 0.41
C TYR A 90 -7.04 17.29 -0.96
N GLY A 91 -6.47 16.66 -2.00
CA GLY A 91 -6.55 17.18 -3.36
C GLY A 91 -8.00 17.30 -3.85
N GLN A 92 -8.87 16.34 -3.51
CA GLN A 92 -10.28 16.36 -3.89
C GLN A 92 -11.07 17.36 -3.05
N ILE A 93 -10.81 17.42 -1.74
CA ILE A 93 -11.44 18.42 -0.86
C ILE A 93 -11.09 19.84 -1.34
N GLN A 94 -9.83 20.07 -1.69
CA GLN A 94 -9.35 21.34 -2.22
C GLN A 94 -9.95 21.66 -3.60
N ALA A 95 -10.05 20.67 -4.50
CA ALA A 95 -10.63 20.86 -5.83
C ALA A 95 -12.13 21.24 -5.79
N HIS A 96 -12.87 20.79 -4.78
CA HIS A 96 -14.27 21.16 -4.55
C HIS A 96 -14.45 22.42 -3.69
N SER A 97 -13.38 22.93 -3.09
CA SER A 97 -13.42 24.13 -2.24
C SER A 97 -13.46 25.39 -3.09
N THR A 98 -14.31 26.33 -2.68
CA THR A 98 -14.42 27.68 -3.25
C THR A 98 -14.42 28.70 -2.12
N VAL A 99 -14.30 30.00 -2.43
CA VAL A 99 -14.39 31.06 -1.40
C VAL A 99 -15.76 31.06 -0.72
N GLN A 100 -16.83 30.75 -1.46
CA GLN A 100 -18.20 30.72 -0.93
C GLN A 100 -18.54 29.41 -0.22
N ASN A 101 -17.91 28.31 -0.62
CA ASN A 101 -18.08 26.99 -0.06
C ASN A 101 -16.72 26.37 0.22
N ASP A 102 -16.14 26.74 1.36
CA ASP A 102 -14.80 26.34 1.77
C ASP A 102 -14.86 25.01 2.56
N LEU A 103 -14.69 23.90 1.86
CA LEU A 103 -14.70 22.56 2.44
C LEU A 103 -13.42 22.30 3.25
N LEU A 104 -12.31 22.94 2.92
CA LEU A 104 -11.08 22.81 3.69
C LEU A 104 -11.26 23.37 5.10
N THR A 105 -11.88 24.54 5.23
CA THR A 105 -12.11 25.18 6.54
C THR A 105 -13.26 24.54 7.30
N ASN A 106 -14.39 24.27 6.61
CA ASN A 106 -15.64 23.88 7.29
C ASN A 106 -15.88 22.36 7.32
N GLY A 107 -15.08 21.59 6.58
CA GLY A 107 -15.38 20.19 6.30
C GLY A 107 -16.51 20.03 5.29
N PHE A 108 -16.84 18.78 5.02
CA PHE A 108 -17.89 18.39 4.08
C PHE A 108 -18.59 17.13 4.57
N TRP A 109 -19.91 17.05 4.43
CA TRP A 109 -20.69 15.86 4.77
C TRP A 109 -21.89 15.73 3.83
N ALA A 110 -21.86 14.76 2.93
CA ALA A 110 -23.01 14.39 2.12
C ALA A 110 -24.06 13.70 3.00
N MET A 111 -25.23 14.33 3.16
CA MET A 111 -26.32 13.77 3.98
C MET A 111 -27.08 12.64 3.27
N ASN A 112 -26.84 12.48 1.97
CA ASN A 112 -27.36 11.39 1.15
C ASN A 112 -26.50 11.20 -0.10
N GLN A 113 -26.71 10.09 -0.82
CA GLN A 113 -25.91 9.71 -1.99
C GLN A 113 -25.96 10.74 -3.15
N SER A 114 -27.05 11.49 -3.29
CA SER A 114 -27.12 12.52 -4.35
C SER A 114 -26.27 13.76 -4.05
N GLN A 115 -25.82 13.92 -2.81
CA GLN A 115 -24.93 15.00 -2.39
C GLN A 115 -23.45 14.61 -2.46
N GLU A 116 -23.11 13.35 -2.72
CA GLU A 116 -21.71 12.90 -2.81
C GLU A 116 -21.03 13.54 -4.04
N LEU A 117 -19.85 14.13 -3.84
CA LEU A 117 -19.19 14.94 -4.88
C LEU A 117 -18.37 14.06 -5.82
N VAL A 118 -18.62 14.20 -7.12
CA VAL A 118 -17.92 13.46 -8.17
C VAL A 118 -16.48 13.98 -8.28
N ASN A 119 -15.51 13.07 -8.31
CA ASN A 119 -14.11 13.42 -8.48
C ASN A 119 -13.61 12.92 -9.83
N SER A 120 -12.99 13.80 -10.63
CA SER A 120 -12.36 13.39 -11.88
C SER A 120 -10.96 12.85 -11.63
N GLY A 121 -10.64 11.72 -12.25
CA GLY A 121 -9.28 11.19 -12.33
C GLY A 121 -8.76 10.43 -11.11
N ILE A 122 -9.54 10.30 -10.03
CA ILE A 122 -9.17 9.41 -8.92
C ILE A 122 -9.65 7.99 -9.16
N THR A 123 -8.94 7.03 -8.56
CA THR A 123 -9.25 5.61 -8.70
C THR A 123 -9.23 4.89 -7.36
N ALA A 124 -10.00 3.80 -7.29
CA ALA A 124 -9.96 2.82 -6.22
C ALA A 124 -9.60 1.45 -6.82
N THR A 125 -8.41 0.94 -6.51
CA THR A 125 -7.89 -0.28 -7.11
C THR A 125 -7.83 -1.41 -6.09
N PHE A 126 -8.45 -2.54 -6.41
CA PHE A 126 -8.42 -3.76 -5.62
C PHE A 126 -7.40 -4.77 -6.17
N ILE A 127 -6.78 -5.54 -5.28
CA ILE A 127 -5.97 -6.71 -5.68
C ILE A 127 -6.88 -7.94 -5.80
N ILE A 128 -7.03 -8.46 -7.02
CA ILE A 128 -7.78 -9.67 -7.29
C ILE A 128 -6.96 -10.91 -6.93
N ARG A 129 -5.72 -10.98 -7.42
CA ARG A 129 -4.77 -12.05 -7.09
C ARG A 129 -3.34 -11.61 -7.33
N MET A 130 -2.41 -12.30 -6.69
CA MET A 130 -0.97 -12.20 -6.84
C MET A 130 -0.43 -13.53 -7.38
N GLU A 131 0.63 -13.48 -8.18
CA GLU A 131 1.30 -14.66 -8.75
C GLU A 131 2.80 -14.39 -8.84
N ASP A 132 3.63 -15.36 -8.44
CA ASP A 132 5.06 -15.34 -8.75
C ASP A 132 5.24 -15.68 -10.24
N VAL A 133 5.82 -14.74 -10.99
CA VAL A 133 6.10 -14.88 -12.42
C VAL A 133 7.60 -14.79 -12.71
N THR A 134 8.45 -14.93 -11.69
CA THR A 134 9.91 -14.78 -11.77
C THR A 134 10.50 -15.65 -12.87
N SER A 135 10.18 -16.94 -12.89
CA SER A 135 10.71 -17.87 -13.91
C SER A 135 10.26 -17.52 -15.33
N LYS A 136 9.06 -16.94 -15.49
CA LYS A 136 8.53 -16.52 -16.80
C LYS A 136 9.24 -15.25 -17.28
N VAL A 137 9.42 -14.28 -16.39
CA VAL A 137 10.06 -12.99 -16.70
C VAL A 137 11.56 -13.16 -16.98
N LEU A 138 12.24 -14.02 -16.22
CA LEU A 138 13.69 -14.24 -16.34
C LEU A 138 14.05 -15.35 -17.33
N ALA A 139 13.08 -15.91 -18.05
CA ALA A 139 13.33 -16.95 -19.04
C ALA A 139 14.30 -16.48 -20.13
N GLY A 140 15.43 -17.19 -20.26
CA GLY A 140 16.44 -16.88 -21.26
C GLY A 140 17.29 -15.63 -20.98
N ILE A 141 17.19 -15.05 -19.77
CA ILE A 141 18.10 -14.01 -19.30
C ILE A 141 19.39 -14.66 -18.79
N THR A 142 20.55 -14.11 -19.16
CA THR A 142 21.87 -14.63 -18.74
C THR A 142 22.76 -13.49 -18.23
N ASP A 143 23.73 -13.83 -17.38
CA ASP A 143 24.65 -12.86 -16.78
C ASP A 143 25.64 -12.25 -17.78
N ALA A 144 25.76 -12.83 -18.98
CA ALA A 144 26.59 -12.31 -20.06
C ALA A 144 25.92 -11.16 -20.85
N MET A 145 24.63 -10.89 -20.62
CA MET A 145 23.92 -9.80 -21.30
C MET A 145 24.30 -8.44 -20.72
N SER A 146 24.34 -7.41 -21.57
CA SER A 146 24.38 -6.02 -21.09
C SER A 146 23.08 -5.66 -20.37
N ASP A 147 23.15 -4.73 -19.41
CA ASP A 147 21.98 -4.26 -18.65
C ASP A 147 20.87 -3.74 -19.56
N GLU A 148 21.22 -3.01 -20.63
CA GLU A 148 20.25 -2.52 -21.61
C GLU A 148 19.50 -3.67 -22.30
N THR A 149 20.25 -4.68 -22.78
CA THR A 149 19.66 -5.85 -23.46
C THR A 149 18.80 -6.65 -22.49
N ARG A 150 19.29 -6.84 -21.26
CA ARG A 150 18.58 -7.54 -20.18
C ARG A 150 17.26 -6.84 -19.85
N ASN A 151 17.28 -5.53 -19.62
CA ASN A 151 16.10 -4.74 -19.29
C ASN A 151 15.08 -4.72 -20.44
N LYS A 152 15.56 -4.63 -21.69
CA LYS A 152 14.68 -4.72 -22.86
C LYS A 152 13.94 -6.06 -22.92
N LYS A 153 14.64 -7.18 -22.77
CA LYS A 153 14.03 -8.52 -22.75
C LYS A 153 13.06 -8.71 -21.59
N ILE A 154 13.41 -8.24 -20.40
CA ILE A 154 12.52 -8.28 -19.23
C ILE A 154 11.23 -7.50 -19.51
N ASN A 155 11.32 -6.29 -20.07
CA ASN A 155 10.15 -5.47 -20.38
C ASN A 155 9.28 -6.12 -21.49
N GLU A 156 9.89 -6.73 -22.49
CA GLU A 156 9.17 -7.50 -23.53
C GLU A 156 8.42 -8.68 -22.92
N ALA A 157 9.09 -9.48 -22.07
CA ALA A 157 8.47 -10.61 -21.37
C ALA A 157 7.31 -10.16 -20.46
N ILE A 158 7.51 -9.07 -19.70
CA ILE A 158 6.47 -8.47 -18.85
C ILE A 158 5.24 -8.10 -19.68
N GLY A 159 5.42 -7.43 -20.83
CA GLY A 159 4.31 -7.02 -21.68
C GLY A 159 3.50 -8.20 -22.23
N ILE A 160 4.18 -9.29 -22.60
CA ILE A 160 3.53 -10.52 -23.06
C ILE A 160 2.73 -11.16 -21.92
N ILE A 161 3.35 -11.38 -20.76
CA ILE A 161 2.72 -12.03 -19.60
C ILE A 161 1.50 -11.23 -19.13
N GLN A 162 1.61 -9.90 -19.06
CA GLN A 162 0.48 -9.04 -18.68
C GLN A 162 -0.68 -9.17 -19.66
N LYS A 163 -0.40 -9.12 -20.97
CA LYS A 163 -1.42 -9.22 -22.01
C LYS A 163 -2.14 -10.56 -21.97
N GLU A 164 -1.40 -11.65 -21.78
CA GLU A 164 -1.97 -12.99 -21.65
C GLU A 164 -2.84 -13.11 -20.40
N ALA A 165 -2.38 -12.57 -19.26
CA ALA A 165 -3.07 -12.68 -17.99
C ALA A 165 -4.39 -11.91 -17.92
N THR A 166 -4.59 -10.89 -18.76
CA THR A 166 -5.82 -10.07 -18.79
C THR A 166 -6.64 -10.23 -20.06
N ALA A 167 -6.24 -11.12 -20.97
CA ALA A 167 -6.92 -11.32 -22.25
C ALA A 167 -8.40 -11.68 -22.04
N GLY A 168 -9.30 -10.90 -22.65
CA GLY A 168 -10.75 -11.12 -22.55
C GLY A 168 -11.38 -10.71 -21.21
N THR A 169 -10.67 -9.97 -20.36
CA THR A 169 -11.15 -9.48 -19.07
C THR A 169 -11.03 -7.96 -18.97
N HIS A 170 -11.75 -7.33 -18.03
CA HIS A 170 -11.59 -5.91 -17.70
C HIS A 170 -10.49 -5.65 -16.66
N TYR A 171 -9.87 -6.71 -16.12
CA TYR A 171 -8.80 -6.57 -15.14
C TYR A 171 -7.53 -6.00 -15.75
N MET A 172 -6.68 -5.44 -14.88
CA MET A 172 -5.34 -5.00 -15.24
C MET A 172 -4.29 -5.89 -14.57
N ALA A 173 -3.17 -6.13 -15.24
CA ALA A 173 -2.03 -6.84 -14.68
C ALA A 173 -0.87 -5.86 -14.47
N LEU A 174 -0.27 -5.88 -13.27
CA LEU A 174 0.95 -5.15 -12.95
C LEU A 174 2.01 -6.15 -12.58
N ILE A 175 3.14 -6.17 -13.29
CA ILE A 175 4.32 -6.93 -12.87
C ILE A 175 5.30 -5.95 -12.23
N ARG A 176 5.83 -6.31 -11.07
CA ARG A 176 6.78 -5.50 -10.31
C ARG A 176 7.99 -6.32 -9.91
N PRO A 177 9.20 -5.74 -10.02
CA PRO A 177 10.40 -6.36 -9.49
C PRO A 177 10.39 -6.28 -7.95
N PHE A 178 10.78 -7.38 -7.31
CA PHE A 178 11.04 -7.48 -5.88
C PHE A 178 12.51 -7.86 -5.68
N PHE A 179 13.05 -7.56 -4.50
CA PHE A 179 14.44 -7.85 -4.14
C PHE A 179 15.44 -7.38 -5.22
N TYR A 180 15.32 -6.12 -5.65
CA TYR A 180 16.15 -5.50 -6.71
C TYR A 180 16.12 -6.24 -8.07
N GLY A 181 15.00 -6.90 -8.38
CA GLY A 181 14.81 -7.61 -9.65
C GLY A 181 15.29 -9.06 -9.63
N ASN A 182 15.54 -9.62 -8.45
CA ASN A 182 15.76 -11.06 -8.29
C ASN A 182 14.44 -11.85 -8.39
N GLU A 183 13.32 -11.23 -8.04
CA GLU A 183 11.99 -11.82 -8.13
C GLU A 183 11.02 -10.87 -8.85
N TYR A 184 9.98 -11.43 -9.46
CA TYR A 184 8.93 -10.69 -10.14
C TYR A 184 7.56 -11.24 -9.75
N TYR A 185 6.72 -10.38 -9.19
CA TYR A 185 5.35 -10.72 -8.83
C TYR A 185 4.38 -9.97 -9.73
N MET A 186 3.37 -10.69 -10.21
CA MET A 186 2.25 -10.16 -10.95
C MET A 186 1.06 -9.93 -10.02
N PHE A 187 0.43 -8.77 -10.14
CA PHE A 187 -0.78 -8.38 -9.44
C PHE A 187 -1.89 -8.20 -10.47
N ILE A 188 -2.93 -9.02 -10.40
CA ILE A 188 -4.17 -8.79 -11.13
C ILE A 188 -5.04 -7.87 -10.30
N THR A 189 -5.56 -6.82 -10.93
CA THR A 189 -6.21 -5.71 -10.26
C THR A 189 -7.51 -5.34 -10.95
N GLU A 190 -8.42 -4.77 -10.16
CA GLU A 190 -9.70 -4.23 -10.63
C GLU A 190 -9.79 -2.78 -10.18
N THR A 191 -9.90 -1.86 -11.14
CA THR A 191 -9.75 -0.41 -10.90
C THR A 191 -11.05 0.32 -11.17
N PHE A 192 -11.69 0.81 -10.11
CA PHE A 192 -12.88 1.65 -10.17
C PHE A 192 -12.50 3.11 -10.38
N LYS A 193 -13.26 3.81 -11.24
CA LYS A 193 -12.96 5.19 -11.68
C LYS A 193 -14.02 6.22 -11.30
N ASP A 194 -15.16 5.78 -10.78
CA ASP A 194 -16.17 6.66 -10.17
C ASP A 194 -16.04 6.52 -8.64
N VAL A 195 -15.30 7.44 -8.03
CA VAL A 195 -15.10 7.49 -6.57
C VAL A 195 -15.49 8.87 -6.09
N ARG A 196 -16.49 8.95 -5.20
CA ARG A 196 -17.12 10.21 -4.81
C ARG A 196 -16.79 10.59 -3.38
N LEU A 197 -16.58 11.87 -3.12
CA LEU A 197 -16.32 12.38 -1.77
C LEU A 197 -17.64 12.33 -0.98
N VAL A 198 -17.61 11.70 0.18
CA VAL A 198 -18.77 11.55 1.08
C VAL A 198 -18.62 12.45 2.28
N GLY A 199 -17.42 12.51 2.88
CA GLY A 199 -17.22 13.30 4.07
C GLY A 199 -15.76 13.61 4.36
N ALA A 200 -15.52 14.77 4.95
CA ALA A 200 -14.22 15.18 5.46
C ALA A 200 -14.43 16.09 6.67
N PRO A 201 -13.68 15.90 7.77
CA PRO A 201 -13.64 16.86 8.86
C PRO A 201 -13.04 18.19 8.38
N PRO A 202 -13.27 19.30 9.11
CA PRO A 202 -12.55 20.54 8.86
C PRO A 202 -11.04 20.33 9.03
N SER A 203 -10.24 21.11 8.32
CA SER A 203 -8.77 21.05 8.39
C SER A 203 -8.23 21.24 9.81
N SER A 204 -8.93 22.00 10.66
CA SER A 204 -8.58 22.17 12.06
C SER A 204 -8.58 20.85 12.85
N ILE A 205 -9.26 19.81 12.35
CA ILE A 205 -9.27 18.45 12.90
C ILE A 205 -8.40 17.53 12.02
N GLY A 206 -8.65 17.53 10.71
CA GLY A 206 -8.00 16.63 9.73
C GLY A 206 -6.49 16.81 9.61
N LYS A 207 -5.97 17.98 9.97
CA LYS A 207 -4.54 18.28 10.06
C LYS A 207 -4.21 19.11 11.30
N PHE A 208 -4.90 18.85 12.42
CA PHE A 208 -4.60 19.47 13.71
C PHE A 208 -3.10 19.37 14.04
N GLY A 209 -2.51 20.49 14.50
CA GLY A 209 -1.07 20.64 14.74
C GLY A 209 -0.25 21.02 13.50
N GLY A 210 -0.80 20.84 12.29
CA GLY A 210 -0.16 21.24 11.03
C GLY A 210 1.25 20.68 10.88
N GLU A 211 2.17 21.51 10.37
CA GLU A 211 3.57 21.12 10.20
C GLU A 211 4.31 20.90 11.52
N THR A 212 3.92 21.58 12.60
CA THR A 212 4.57 21.44 13.92
C THR A 212 4.44 20.03 14.48
N ASP A 213 3.26 19.41 14.31
CA ASP A 213 3.01 18.06 14.81
C ASP A 213 3.30 17.00 13.73
N ASN A 214 3.59 17.39 12.48
CA ASN A 214 3.90 16.45 11.42
C ASN A 214 5.15 15.63 11.80
N TRP A 215 5.11 14.32 11.58
CA TRP A 215 6.13 13.35 12.05
C TRP A 215 6.35 13.25 13.58
N MET A 216 5.50 13.87 14.40
CA MET A 216 5.63 13.83 15.87
C MET A 216 4.64 12.89 16.56
N TRP A 217 5.07 12.35 17.70
CA TRP A 217 4.26 11.70 18.74
C TRP A 217 4.57 12.36 20.10
N PRO A 218 3.60 12.64 21.00
CA PRO A 218 2.15 12.38 20.93
C PRO A 218 1.43 13.08 19.78
N ARG A 219 0.31 12.52 19.33
CA ARG A 219 -0.49 13.06 18.22
C ARG A 219 -1.98 13.11 18.55
N HIS A 220 -2.65 14.18 18.10
CA HIS A 220 -4.08 14.43 18.36
C HIS A 220 -4.86 14.79 17.08
N THR A 221 -4.36 14.38 15.91
CA THR A 221 -4.97 14.68 14.61
C THR A 221 -6.05 13.67 14.24
N GLY A 222 -7.24 14.14 13.86
CA GLY A 222 -8.31 13.31 13.30
C GLY A 222 -8.16 13.14 11.79
N ASP A 223 -7.06 12.54 11.33
CA ASP A 223 -6.67 12.47 9.92
C ASP A 223 -7.48 11.41 9.15
N PHE A 224 -8.72 11.73 8.80
CA PHE A 224 -9.56 10.86 7.98
C PHE A 224 -10.41 11.62 6.95
N SER A 225 -10.77 10.95 5.87
CA SER A 225 -11.79 11.36 4.92
C SER A 225 -12.52 10.13 4.38
N ILE A 226 -13.73 10.31 3.88
CA ILE A 226 -14.65 9.26 3.49
C ILE A 226 -15.03 9.45 2.04
N PHE A 227 -14.90 8.38 1.26
CA PHE A 227 -15.33 8.33 -0.12
C PHE A 227 -16.27 7.13 -0.33
N ARG A 228 -16.92 7.07 -1.49
CA ARG A 228 -17.68 5.91 -1.92
C ARG A 228 -17.30 5.50 -3.32
N ILE A 229 -17.10 4.21 -3.52
CA ILE A 229 -16.87 3.60 -4.83
C ILE A 229 -18.23 3.38 -5.51
N TYR A 230 -18.33 3.77 -6.78
CA TYR A 230 -19.47 3.55 -7.65
C TYR A 230 -19.10 2.60 -8.80
N ALA A 231 -20.11 1.87 -9.27
CA ALA A 231 -19.99 0.86 -10.31
C ALA A 231 -21.17 0.93 -11.27
N ASN A 232 -21.07 0.22 -12.39
CA ASN A 232 -22.20 0.03 -13.30
C ASN A 232 -23.26 -0.90 -12.65
N LYS A 233 -24.37 -1.13 -13.36
CA LYS A 233 -25.47 -2.00 -12.88
C LYS A 233 -25.08 -3.47 -12.66
N ASN A 234 -23.97 -3.90 -13.24
CA ASN A 234 -23.40 -5.24 -13.06
C ASN A 234 -22.37 -5.31 -11.93
N ASN A 235 -22.20 -4.22 -11.16
CA ASN A 235 -21.19 -4.08 -10.11
C ASN A 235 -19.74 -4.09 -10.63
N GLU A 236 -19.53 -3.70 -11.88
CA GLU A 236 -18.21 -3.64 -12.53
C GLU A 236 -17.68 -2.20 -12.61
N PRO A 237 -16.35 -2.02 -12.73
CA PRO A 237 -15.75 -0.72 -12.95
C PRO A 237 -16.28 0.01 -14.18
N THR A 238 -16.49 1.31 -14.03
CA THR A 238 -16.94 2.20 -15.11
C THR A 238 -16.42 3.61 -14.85
N GLU A 239 -16.39 4.41 -15.91
CA GLU A 239 -16.30 5.87 -15.78
C GLU A 239 -17.56 6.42 -15.08
N TYR A 240 -17.49 7.66 -14.61
CA TYR A 240 -18.64 8.34 -14.04
C TYR A 240 -19.83 8.35 -14.99
N ALA A 241 -20.98 7.93 -14.48
CA ALA A 241 -22.29 8.13 -15.07
C ALA A 241 -23.30 8.44 -13.96
N ALA A 242 -24.32 9.24 -14.31
CA ALA A 242 -25.33 9.66 -13.35
C ALA A 242 -26.16 8.49 -12.80
N ASP A 243 -26.28 7.38 -13.55
CA ASP A 243 -27.00 6.18 -13.15
C ASP A 243 -26.11 5.06 -12.59
N ASN A 244 -24.82 5.34 -12.36
CA ASN A 244 -23.96 4.45 -11.59
C ASN A 244 -24.51 4.26 -10.17
N VAL A 245 -24.32 3.08 -9.62
CA VAL A 245 -24.81 2.69 -8.30
C VAL A 245 -23.64 2.43 -7.34
N PRO A 246 -23.85 2.55 -6.02
CA PRO A 246 -22.83 2.17 -5.04
C PRO A 246 -22.29 0.76 -5.29
N TYR A 247 -20.96 0.63 -5.31
CA TYR A 247 -20.29 -0.65 -5.43
C TYR A 247 -20.64 -1.55 -4.24
N LYS A 248 -21.01 -2.80 -4.53
CA LYS A 248 -21.21 -3.85 -3.54
C LYS A 248 -19.91 -4.66 -3.42
N PRO A 249 -19.16 -4.52 -2.32
CA PRO A 249 -17.87 -5.18 -2.19
C PRO A 249 -18.00 -6.68 -1.90
N LYS A 250 -16.95 -7.44 -2.20
CA LYS A 250 -16.84 -8.86 -1.84
C LYS A 250 -16.63 -9.06 -0.34
N TYR A 251 -15.99 -8.09 0.32
CA TYR A 251 -15.74 -8.03 1.75
C TYR A 251 -15.75 -6.57 2.21
N HIS A 252 -16.14 -6.31 3.46
CA HIS A 252 -15.93 -5.03 4.10
C HIS A 252 -15.50 -5.26 5.55
N LEU A 253 -14.69 -4.36 6.09
CA LEU A 253 -14.26 -4.40 7.48
C LEU A 253 -15.44 -4.07 8.39
N THR A 254 -15.41 -4.64 9.60
CA THR A 254 -16.27 -4.22 10.70
C THR A 254 -15.48 -3.25 11.58
N VAL A 255 -16.16 -2.20 12.06
CA VAL A 255 -15.53 -1.21 12.94
C VAL A 255 -15.83 -1.58 14.38
N SER A 256 -14.80 -1.93 15.14
CA SER A 256 -14.92 -2.23 16.57
C SER A 256 -15.17 -0.95 17.37
N LEU A 257 -16.05 -1.03 18.38
CA LEU A 257 -16.30 0.04 19.36
C LEU A 257 -15.69 -0.28 20.74
N ASN A 258 -14.94 -1.38 20.85
CA ASN A 258 -14.43 -1.87 22.14
C ASN A 258 -13.18 -1.12 22.64
N GLY A 259 -12.66 -0.15 21.88
CA GLY A 259 -11.39 0.52 22.17
C GLY A 259 -10.18 -0.35 21.84
N ILE A 260 -9.00 0.09 22.31
CA ILE A 260 -7.71 -0.58 22.15
C ILE A 260 -6.94 -0.53 23.47
N GLU A 261 -6.18 -1.57 23.76
CA GLU A 261 -5.31 -1.67 24.93
C GLU A 261 -3.85 -1.86 24.53
N LYS A 262 -2.94 -1.57 25.48
CA LYS A 262 -1.53 -1.83 25.28
C LYS A 262 -1.31 -3.33 25.06
N ASN A 263 -0.52 -3.66 24.03
CA ASN A 263 -0.18 -5.01 23.59
C ASN A 263 -1.30 -5.75 22.82
N ASP A 264 -2.39 -5.07 22.44
CA ASP A 264 -3.29 -5.63 21.45
C ASP A 264 -2.54 -5.90 20.14
N PHE A 265 -2.85 -7.04 19.50
CA PHE A 265 -2.30 -7.35 18.19
C PHE A 265 -2.84 -6.36 17.16
N THR A 266 -1.93 -5.73 16.40
CA THR A 266 -2.29 -4.86 15.28
C THR A 266 -1.69 -5.38 13.99
N MET A 267 -2.48 -5.37 12.91
CA MET A 267 -2.00 -5.61 11.56
C MET A 267 -2.38 -4.42 10.68
N VAL A 268 -1.39 -3.88 9.98
CA VAL A 268 -1.58 -2.83 8.98
C VAL A 268 -1.41 -3.45 7.60
N TYR A 269 -2.43 -3.31 6.76
CA TYR A 269 -2.41 -3.81 5.39
C TYR A 269 -2.61 -2.62 4.45
N GLY A 270 -1.58 -2.30 3.67
CA GLY A 270 -1.67 -1.25 2.65
C GLY A 270 -0.62 -1.40 1.56
N PHE A 271 -0.36 -0.28 0.88
CA PHE A 271 0.50 -0.20 -0.30
C PHE A 271 1.72 0.69 -0.03
N PRO A 272 2.71 0.22 0.74
CA PRO A 272 3.92 1.00 0.98
C PRO A 272 4.65 1.28 -0.34
N GLY A 273 5.04 2.55 -0.56
CA GLY A 273 5.57 2.98 -1.84
C GLY A 273 7.01 2.54 -2.10
N ARG A 274 7.93 2.84 -1.18
CA ARG A 274 9.37 2.52 -1.33
C ARG A 274 10.06 2.40 0.01
N THR A 275 10.88 1.38 0.16
CA THR A 275 11.85 1.22 1.25
C THR A 275 13.25 0.96 0.68
N SER A 276 14.28 1.02 1.52
CA SER A 276 15.68 0.88 1.08
C SER A 276 16.54 0.20 2.15
N GLU A 277 16.02 -0.87 2.75
CA GLU A 277 16.63 -1.56 3.89
C GLU A 277 18.00 -2.19 3.59
N TYR A 278 18.32 -2.44 2.31
CA TYR A 278 19.54 -3.12 1.88
C TYR A 278 20.58 -2.17 1.26
N LEU A 279 20.50 -0.88 1.58
CA LEU A 279 21.51 0.08 1.12
C LEU A 279 22.89 -0.21 1.72
N THR A 280 23.93 0.08 0.94
CA THR A 280 25.30 0.05 1.43
C THR A 280 25.59 1.25 2.32
N SER A 281 26.62 1.15 3.17
CA SER A 281 27.08 2.27 4.00
C SER A 281 27.41 3.52 3.18
N TYR A 282 27.97 3.36 1.97
CA TYR A 282 28.24 4.46 1.05
C TYR A 282 26.97 5.17 0.56
N ALA A 283 25.90 4.42 0.28
CA ALA A 283 24.63 5.01 -0.13
C ALA A 283 23.97 5.77 1.04
N VAL A 284 24.05 5.22 2.26
CA VAL A 284 23.59 5.90 3.47
C VAL A 284 24.37 7.19 3.72
N ASP A 285 25.70 7.14 3.60
CA ASP A 285 26.58 8.31 3.75
C ASP A 285 26.21 9.42 2.74
N MET A 286 26.01 9.08 1.47
CA MET A 286 25.59 10.03 0.44
C MET A 286 24.21 10.65 0.75
N ILE A 287 23.25 9.85 1.23
CA ILE A 287 21.91 10.35 1.59
C ILE A 287 22.04 11.37 2.73
N MET A 288 22.75 10.99 3.79
CA MET A 288 22.88 11.78 5.02
C MET A 288 23.70 13.06 4.82
N ASN A 289 24.81 12.97 4.10
CA ASN A 289 25.81 14.06 4.03
C ASN A 289 25.70 14.92 2.77
N GLN A 290 24.92 14.50 1.76
CA GLN A 290 24.75 15.25 0.52
C GLN A 290 23.28 15.38 0.13
N SER A 291 22.60 14.27 -0.16
CA SER A 291 21.29 14.29 -0.80
C SER A 291 20.21 15.01 0.03
N ASP A 292 20.06 14.64 1.30
CA ASP A 292 19.01 15.20 2.14
C ASP A 292 19.32 16.63 2.59
N PRO A 293 20.55 16.98 3.01
CA PRO A 293 20.91 18.38 3.29
C PRO A 293 20.64 19.33 2.12
N ASP A 294 20.91 18.91 0.88
CA ASP A 294 20.65 19.72 -0.31
C ASP A 294 19.14 19.90 -0.55
N LYS A 295 18.34 18.83 -0.42
CA LYS A 295 16.89 18.90 -0.54
C LYS A 295 16.27 19.80 0.53
N VAL A 296 16.73 19.69 1.77
CA VAL A 296 16.24 20.51 2.90
C VAL A 296 16.54 21.98 2.62
N LYS A 297 17.79 22.33 2.29
CA LYS A 297 18.16 23.71 1.94
C LYS A 297 17.28 24.31 0.84
N ILE A 298 17.03 23.55 -0.23
CA ILE A 298 16.22 24.04 -1.35
C ILE A 298 14.75 24.24 -0.94
N ARG A 299 14.21 23.33 -0.14
CA ARG A 299 12.80 23.38 0.31
C ARG A 299 12.56 24.46 1.36
N ASP A 300 13.51 24.71 2.25
CA ASP A 300 13.40 25.75 3.29
C ASP A 300 13.39 27.17 2.71
N ILE A 301 13.90 27.36 1.49
CA ILE A 301 13.89 28.66 0.80
C ILE A 301 12.52 28.96 0.15
N ARG A 302 11.70 27.93 -0.11
CA ARG A 302 10.43 28.04 -0.83
C ARG A 302 9.29 28.50 0.06
#